data_AF-A0A443RUN2-F1
#
_entry.id   AF-A0A443RUN2-F1
#
_cell.length_a   1.000
_cell.length_b   1.000
_cell.length_c   1.000
_cell.angle_alpha   90.00
_cell.angle_beta   90.00
_cell.angle_gamma   90.00
#
_symmetry.space_group_name_H-M   'P 1'
#
loop_
_entity.id
_entity.type
_entity.pdbx_description
1 polymer ?
#
loop_
_entity_poly.entity_id
_entity_poly.type
_entity_poly.pdbx_seq_one_letter_code
_entity_poly.pdbx_strand_id
1 'polypeptide(L)' 'SYVAIRGDDTNIAVIDRKLNQPVARLPNSQNVNCIALKPKNEEMMVTVGNDNVISVWCSRDKKKRDTQYLSQFAYA' A
#
# COMPACT_ATOMS: atom_id res chain seq x y z
N SER A 1 -9.10 1.76 10.89
CA SER A 1 -7.83 1.27 11.42
C SER A 1 -7.47 -0.01 10.72
N TYR A 2 -6.47 0.07 9.86
CA TYR A 2 -5.96 -1.08 9.11
C TYR A 2 -4.68 -1.61 9.73
N VAL A 3 -4.44 -2.91 9.57
CA VAL A 3 -3.18 -3.57 9.88
C VAL A 3 -2.74 -4.31 8.63
N ALA A 4 -1.45 -4.21 8.31
CA ALA A 4 -0.85 -4.98 7.24
C ALA A 4 0.08 -6.03 7.83
N ILE A 5 -0.06 -7.26 7.32
CA ILE A 5 0.71 -8.41 7.78
C ILE A 5 1.29 -9.09 6.56
N ARG A 6 2.56 -9.45 6.66
CA ARG A 6 3.21 -10.34 5.70
C ARG A 6 3.47 -11.67 6.40
N GLY A 7 3.00 -12.75 5.79
CA GLY A 7 3.31 -14.11 6.20
C GLY A 7 4.38 -14.74 5.31
N ASP A 8 4.48 -16.07 5.37
CA ASP A 8 5.35 -16.86 4.49
C ASP A 8 4.82 -16.89 3.04
N ASP A 9 3.53 -16.59 2.87
CA ASP A 9 2.92 -16.39 1.56
C ASP A 9 3.58 -15.23 0.80
N THR A 10 3.56 -15.32 -0.53
CA THR A 10 4.06 -14.27 -1.43
C THR A 10 3.18 -12.99 -1.43
N ASN A 11 2.21 -12.88 -0.52
CA ASN A 11 1.22 -11.83 -0.51
C ASN A 11 1.21 -11.10 0.84
N ILE A 12 0.88 -9.82 0.79
CA ILE A 12 0.60 -9.02 1.99
C ILE A 12 -0.91 -9.03 2.23
N ALA A 13 -1.33 -9.38 3.44
CA ALA A 13 -2.71 -9.28 3.88
C ALA A 13 -2.95 -7.93 4.54
N VAL A 14 -4.01 -7.24 4.13
CA VAL A 14 -4.51 -6.04 4.80
C VAL A 14 -5.80 -6.39 5.52
N ILE A 15 -5.83 -6.13 6.82
CA ILE A 15 -6.93 -6.48 7.73
C ILE A 15 -7.57 -5.20 8.25
N ASP A 16 -8.89 -5.12 8.17
CA ASP A 16 -9.65 -4.08 8.86
C ASP A 16 -9.84 -4.50 10.32
N ARG A 17 -9.32 -3.70 11.25
CA ARG A 17 -9.45 -3.96 12.69
C ARG A 17 -10.89 -3.88 13.18
N LYS A 18 -11.75 -3.09 12.54
CA LYS A 18 -13.15 -2.93 12.97
C LYS A 18 -13.96 -4.19 12.67
N LEU A 19 -13.69 -4.80 11.51
CA LEU A 19 -14.39 -6.00 11.04
C LEU A 19 -13.65 -7.29 11.41
N ASN A 20 -12.39 -7.17 11.84
CA ASN A 20 -11.46 -8.26 12.12
C ASN A 20 -11.36 -9.26 10.96
N GLN A 21 -11.37 -8.75 9.73
CA GLN A 21 -11.38 -9.54 8.50
C GLN A 21 -10.37 -8.99 7.48
N PRO A 22 -9.79 -9.86 6.64
CA PRO A 22 -8.92 -9.44 5.55
C PRO A 22 -9.76 -8.72 4.47
N VAL A 23 -9.40 -7.47 4.20
CA VAL A 23 -10.07 -6.62 3.20
C VAL A 23 -9.32 -6.55 1.87
N ALA A 24 -8.02 -6.88 1.88
CA ALA A 24 -7.23 -6.96 0.66
C ALA A 24 -6.08 -7.96 0.78
N ARG A 25 -5.71 -8.52 -0.38
CA ARG A 25 -4.47 -9.28 -0.57
C ARG A 25 -3.69 -8.59 -1.68
N LEU A 26 -2.49 -8.14 -1.36
CA LEU A 26 -1.62 -7.41 -2.27
C LEU A 26 -0.57 -8.38 -2.81
N PRO A 27 -0.45 -8.53 -4.14
CA PRO A 27 0.57 -9.38 -4.74
C PRO A 27 1.94 -8.81 -4.42
N ASN A 28 2.89 -9.66 -4.03
CA ASN A 28 4.24 -9.19 -3.81
C ASN A 28 5.29 -10.05 -4.51
N SER A 29 6.34 -9.34 -4.92
CA SER A 29 7.59 -9.88 -5.36
C SER A 29 8.43 -10.22 -4.11
N GLN A 30 9.21 -11.27 -4.23
CA GLN A 30 9.79 -12.05 -3.13
C GLN A 30 10.39 -11.19 -1.98
N ASN A 31 10.06 -11.58 -0.74
CA ASN A 31 10.70 -11.13 0.51
C ASN A 31 10.57 -9.64 0.89
N VAL A 32 9.43 -9.29 1.49
CA VAL A 32 9.22 -7.99 2.13
C VAL A 32 9.88 -7.98 3.50
N ASN A 33 10.78 -7.01 3.72
CA ASN A 33 11.44 -6.84 5.01
C ASN A 33 10.71 -5.82 5.88
N CYS A 34 10.15 -4.77 5.28
CA CYS A 34 9.51 -3.68 6.01
C CYS A 34 8.19 -3.23 5.38
N ILE A 35 7.26 -2.84 6.25
CA ILE A 35 5.94 -2.30 5.89
C ILE A 35 5.71 -1.05 6.74
N ALA A 36 5.31 0.06 6.11
CA ALA A 36 5.02 1.32 6.80
C ALA A 36 3.65 1.88 6.38
N LEU A 37 2.74 2.02 7.35
CA LEU A 37 1.43 2.65 7.17
C LEU A 37 1.55 4.17 7.34
N LYS A 38 0.82 4.94 6.51
CA LYS A 38 0.77 6.40 6.66
C LYS A 38 -0.12 6.79 7.86
N PRO A 39 0.41 7.50 8.89
CA PRO A 39 -0.31 7.73 10.16
C PRO A 39 -1.63 8.50 10.02
N LYS A 40 -1.71 9.46 9.08
CA LYS A 40 -2.91 10.28 8.84
C LYS A 40 -3.79 9.76 7.70
N ASN A 41 -3.37 8.69 7.03
CA ASN A 41 -4.08 8.12 5.90
C ASN A 41 -3.85 6.62 5.87
N GLU A 42 -4.61 5.90 6.68
CA GLU A 42 -4.49 4.44 6.85
C GLU A 42 -4.74 3.65 5.54
N GLU A 43 -5.22 4.32 4.49
CA GLU A 43 -5.42 3.77 3.15
C GLU A 43 -4.15 3.78 2.28
N MET A 44 -3.04 4.33 2.79
CA MET A 44 -1.76 4.42 2.08
C MET A 44 -0.66 3.72 2.87
N MET A 45 0.15 2.95 2.16
CA MET A 45 1.21 2.15 2.74
C MET A 45 2.38 2.00 1.78
N VAL A 46 3.58 1.81 2.33
CA VAL A 46 4.78 1.50 1.57
C VAL A 46 5.32 0.14 2.01
N THR A 47 5.79 -0.64 1.04
CA THR A 47 6.41 -1.95 1.28
C THR A 47 7.75 -1.99 0.55
N VAL A 48 8.77 -2.52 1.22
CA VAL A 48 10.12 -2.66 0.66
C VAL A 48 10.65 -4.08 0.91
N GLY A 49 11.31 -4.64 -0.12
CA GLY A 49 11.84 -6.00 -0.10
C GLY A 49 13.21 -6.12 -0.75
N ASN A 50 13.65 -7.36 -0.96
CA ASN A 50 14.95 -7.69 -1.58
C ASN A 50 14.94 -7.61 -3.11
N ASP A 51 13.78 -7.33 -3.70
CA ASP A 51 13.58 -7.20 -5.14
C ASP A 51 14.04 -5.84 -5.70
N ASN A 52 14.66 -5.01 -4.85
CA ASN A 52 15.06 -3.63 -5.14
C ASN A 52 13.88 -2.74 -5.58
N VAL A 53 12.62 -3.16 -5.30
CA VAL A 53 11.43 -2.40 -5.64
C VAL A 53 10.79 -1.84 -4.38
N ILE A 54 10.48 -0.55 -4.42
CA ILE A 54 9.65 0.12 -3.42
C ILE A 54 8.23 0.18 -3.98
N SER A 55 7.30 -0.50 -3.33
CA SER A 55 5.89 -0.50 -3.75
C SER A 55 5.05 0.41 -2.86
N VAL A 56 4.28 1.30 -3.48
CA VAL A 56 3.33 2.19 -2.80
C VAL A 56 1.92 1.71 -3.08
N TRP A 57 1.17 1.49 -2.01
CA TRP A 57 -0.18 0.95 -2.05
C TRP A 57 -1.16 2.02 -1.60
N CYS A 58 -2.27 2.16 -2.32
CA CYS A 58 -3.34 3.09 -2.02
C CYS A 58 -4.69 2.42 -2.28
N SER A 59 -5.69 2.70 -1.43
CA SER A 59 -7.09 2.35 -1.71
C SER A 59 -7.54 2.96 -3.06
N ARG A 60 -8.32 2.20 -3.83
CA ARG A 60 -8.76 2.60 -5.19
C ARG A 60 -9.58 3.90 -5.19
N ASP A 61 -10.20 4.26 -4.07
CA ASP A 61 -11.05 5.46 -3.97
C ASP A 61 -10.30 6.78 -4.14
N LYS A 62 -8.96 6.81 -3.98
CA LYS A 62 -8.17 8.05 -4.12
C LYS A 62 -7.39 8.18 -5.43
N LYS A 63 -7.31 7.13 -6.26
CA LYS A 63 -6.67 7.24 -7.59
C LYS A 63 -7.34 8.31 -8.49
N LYS A 64 -8.56 8.75 -8.17
CA LYS A 64 -9.25 9.84 -8.87
C LYS A 64 -8.86 11.25 -8.41
N ARG A 65 -8.21 11.45 -7.26
CA ARG A 65 -7.91 12.81 -6.74
C ARG A 65 -6.51 13.31 -7.11
N ASP A 66 -5.52 12.43 -7.20
CA ASP A 66 -4.13 12.87 -7.43
C ASP A 66 -3.78 13.06 -8.93
N THR A 67 -4.58 12.52 -9.85
CA THR A 67 -4.37 12.75 -11.30
C THR A 67 -4.72 14.18 -11.73
N GLN A 68 -5.38 14.98 -10.88
CA GLN A 68 -5.65 16.39 -11.16
C GLN A 68 -4.47 17.33 -10.82
N TYR A 69 -3.48 16.88 -10.05
CA TYR A 69 -2.36 17.73 -9.61
C TYR A 69 -1.05 17.50 -10.40
N LEU A 70 -0.94 16.39 -11.13
CA LEU A 70 0.25 16.09 -11.94
C LEU A 70 0.23 16.71 -13.35
N SER A 71 -0.87 17.37 -13.75
CA SER A 71 -0.92 18.14 -15.01
C SER A 71 -0.31 19.54 -14.89
N GLN A 72 0.15 19.98 -13.71
CA GLN A 72 0.65 21.35 -13.51
C GLN A 72 2.19 21.48 -13.50
N PHE A 73 2.95 20.38 -13.65
CA PHE A 73 4.42 20.44 -13.70
C PHE A 73 5.04 20.02 -15.04
N ALA A 74 4.26 19.97 -16.11
CA ALA A 74 4.82 20.01 -17.47
C ALA A 74 5.03 21.47 -17.88
N TYR A 75 6.14 22.09 -17.46
CA TYR A 75 6.64 23.33 -18.04
C TYR A 75 8.16 23.29 -18.17
N ALA A 76 8.58 23.65 -19.40
CA ALA A 76 9.93 23.77 -19.97
C ALA A 76 10.57 22.46 -20.46
#